data_AF-A0AAJ2U6J1-F1
#
_entry.id   AF-A0AAJ2U6J1-F1
#
_cell.length_a   1.000
_cell.length_b   1.000
_cell.length_c   1.000
_cell.angle_alpha   90.00
_cell.angle_beta   90.00
_cell.angle_gamma   90.00
#
_symmetry.space_group_name_H-M   'P 1'
#
loop_
_entity.id
_entity.type
_entity.pdbx_description
1 polymer ?
#
loop_
_entity_poly.entity_id
_entity_poly.type
_entity_poly.pdbx_seq_one_letter_code
_entity_poly.pdbx_strand_id
1 'polypeptide(L)'
;LNMNRGEVIDTKIRKTRSDKKRDVKPTVSSNLRDCIYRLSYITQTPVKDVVEILCEKGLKSRKVVEYLSQYFRRDFQFINTLFIG
;
A
#
# COMPACT_ATOMS: atom_id res chain seq x y z
N LEU A 1 -31.39 1.82 -45.92
CA LEU A 1 -31.35 1.73 -44.45
C LEU A 1 -30.09 0.96 -44.07
N ASN A 2 -28.97 1.65 -43.90
CA ASN A 2 -27.70 1.02 -43.53
C ASN A 2 -27.48 1.20 -42.03
N MET A 3 -27.62 0.12 -41.26
CA MET A 3 -27.16 0.06 -39.87
C MET A 3 -25.69 -0.35 -39.87
N ASN A 4 -24.80 0.63 -39.69
CA ASN A 4 -23.38 0.36 -39.40
C ASN A 4 -23.28 -0.17 -37.96
N ARG A 5 -22.93 -1.45 -37.85
CA ARG A 5 -22.64 -2.13 -36.59
C ARG A 5 -21.28 -1.62 -36.10
N GLY A 6 -21.29 -0.65 -35.18
CA GLY A 6 -20.06 -0.16 -34.55
C GLY A 6 -19.42 -1.28 -33.75
N GLU A 7 -18.26 -1.77 -34.21
CA GLU A 7 -17.40 -2.65 -33.43
C GLU A 7 -16.85 -1.87 -32.24
N VAL A 8 -17.27 -2.26 -31.04
CA VAL A 8 -16.63 -1.79 -29.81
C VAL A 8 -15.27 -2.49 -29.75
N ILE A 9 -14.22 -1.81 -30.21
CA ILE A 9 -12.84 -2.25 -30.01
C ILE A 9 -12.56 -2.24 -28.51
N ASP A 10 -12.83 -3.37 -27.86
CA ASP A 10 -12.50 -3.61 -26.46
C ASP A 10 -10.96 -3.67 -26.36
N THR A 11 -10.35 -2.49 -26.17
CA THR A 11 -8.90 -2.34 -25.99
C THR A 11 -8.53 -3.01 -24.68
N LYS A 12 -8.35 -4.33 -24.72
CA LYS A 12 -8.09 -5.17 -23.55
C LYS A 12 -6.73 -4.82 -22.95
N ILE A 13 -6.71 -3.84 -22.05
CA ILE A 13 -5.50 -3.44 -21.33
C ILE A 13 -4.98 -4.67 -20.59
N ARG A 14 -3.79 -5.15 -20.96
CA ARG A 14 -3.16 -6.30 -20.29
C ARG A 14 -3.08 -6.02 -18.79
N LYS A 15 -3.71 -6.89 -17.99
CA LYS A 15 -3.65 -6.80 -16.53
C LYS A 15 -2.20 -6.97 -16.08
N THR A 16 -1.66 -5.99 -15.38
CA THR A 16 -0.40 -6.13 -14.66
C THR A 16 -0.57 -7.20 -13.59
N ARG A 17 0.40 -8.12 -13.49
CA ARG A 17 0.47 -9.12 -12.41
C ARG A 17 0.31 -8.44 -11.06
N SER A 18 -0.56 -8.98 -10.20
CA SER A 18 -0.85 -8.43 -8.88
C SER A 18 0.37 -8.44 -7.96
N ASP A 19 1.27 -9.41 -8.15
CA ASP A 19 2.50 -9.58 -7.39
C ASP A 19 3.68 -8.74 -7.92
N LYS A 20 3.50 -8.00 -9.03
CA LYS A 20 4.55 -7.15 -9.57
C LYS A 20 4.91 -6.08 -8.54
N LYS A 21 6.08 -6.23 -7.92
CA LYS A 21 6.60 -5.27 -6.94
C LYS A 21 6.59 -3.87 -7.55
N ARG A 22 5.84 -2.97 -6.91
CA ARG A 22 5.78 -1.57 -7.29
C ARG A 22 6.90 -0.84 -6.57
N ASP A 23 7.77 -0.18 -7.33
CA ASP A 23 8.70 0.78 -6.73
C ASP A 23 7.88 1.96 -6.20
N VAL A 24 7.97 2.20 -4.90
CA VAL A 24 7.31 3.30 -4.22
C VAL A 24 8.40 4.06 -3.48
N LYS A 25 8.57 5.35 -3.81
CA LYS A 25 9.52 6.25 -3.16
C LYS A 25 8.75 7.23 -2.28
N PRO A 26 8.34 6.84 -1.07
CA PRO A 26 7.61 7.72 -0.18
C PRO A 26 8.51 8.88 0.23
N THR A 27 7.94 10.09 0.24
CA THR A 27 8.59 11.22 0.89
C THR A 27 8.32 11.12 2.39
N VAL A 28 9.38 11.09 3.18
CA VAL A 28 9.31 11.00 4.65
C VAL A 28 10.00 12.20 5.27
N SER A 29 9.58 12.60 6.46
CA SER A 29 10.27 13.66 7.21
C SER A 29 11.69 13.21 7.59
N SER A 30 12.61 14.17 7.72
CA SER A 30 13.98 13.94 8.19
C SER A 30 13.99 13.22 9.53
N ASN A 31 13.17 13.67 10.48
CA ASN A 31 13.05 13.05 11.81
C ASN A 31 12.67 11.56 11.75
N LEU A 32 11.74 11.18 10.87
CA LEU A 32 11.34 9.78 10.71
C LEU A 32 12.47 8.96 10.08
N ARG A 33 13.14 9.51 9.06
CA ARG A 33 14.32 8.88 8.45
C ARG A 33 15.39 8.61 9.51
N ASP A 34 15.77 9.61 10.29
CA ASP A 34 16.82 9.49 11.31
C ASP A 34 16.43 8.48 12.40
N CYS A 35 15.15 8.40 12.75
CA CYS A 35 14.64 7.37 13.65
C CYS A 35 14.82 5.95 13.07
N ILE A 36 14.47 5.75 11.81
CA ILE A 36 14.62 4.44 11.12
C ILE A 36 16.11 4.04 11.05
N TYR A 37 17.00 4.96 10.71
CA TYR A 37 18.44 4.67 10.66
C TYR A 37 19.01 4.35 12.04
N ARG A 38 18.57 5.03 13.09
CA ARG A 38 18.95 4.68 14.47
C ARG A 38 18.47 3.28 14.86
N LEU A 39 17.24 2.91 14.51
CA LEU A 39 16.73 1.56 14.74
C LEU A 39 17.59 0.52 14.00
N SER A 40 17.89 0.76 12.73
CA SER A 40 18.77 -0.12 11.93
C SER A 40 20.15 -0.33 12.57
N TYR A 41 20.75 0.75 13.08
CA TYR A 41 22.03 0.69 13.79
C TYR A 41 21.94 -0.09 15.11
N ILE A 42 20.89 0.14 15.91
CA ILE A 42 20.74 -0.54 17.21
C ILE A 42 20.45 -2.03 17.03
N THR A 43 19.59 -2.39 16.08
CA THR A 43 19.15 -3.77 15.87
C THR A 43 20.04 -4.55 14.90
N GLN A 44 21.08 -3.93 14.36
CA GLN A 44 21.95 -4.51 13.32
C GLN A 44 21.14 -5.12 12.15
N THR A 45 20.00 -4.49 11.85
CA THR A 45 19.05 -4.97 10.83
C THR A 45 19.08 -4.00 9.66
N PRO A 46 19.07 -4.48 8.40
CA PRO A 46 19.02 -3.58 7.25
C PRO A 46 17.81 -2.64 7.29
N VAL A 47 18.00 -1.38 6.90
CA VAL A 47 16.93 -0.34 6.87
C VAL A 47 15.66 -0.84 6.18
N LYS A 48 15.81 -1.54 5.05
CA LYS A 48 14.69 -2.12 4.32
C LYS A 48 13.85 -3.05 5.20
N ASP A 49 14.51 -3.93 5.93
CA ASP A 49 13.83 -4.96 6.73
C ASP A 49 13.24 -4.34 8.01
N VAL A 50 13.92 -3.34 8.61
CA VAL A 50 13.35 -2.55 9.71
C VAL A 50 12.02 -1.90 9.30
N VAL A 51 11.98 -1.25 8.13
CA VAL A 51 10.76 -0.59 7.64
C VAL A 51 9.67 -1.62 7.31
N GLU A 52 10.04 -2.76 6.71
CA GLU A 52 9.11 -3.85 6.43
C GLU A 52 8.45 -4.37 7.73
N ILE A 53 9.26 -4.65 8.75
CA ILE A 53 8.79 -5.08 10.07
C ILE A 53 7.91 -4.00 10.71
N LEU A 54 8.32 -2.72 10.64
CA LEU A 54 7.54 -1.62 11.20
C LEU A 54 6.15 -1.53 10.55
N CYS A 55 6.07 -1.64 9.22
CA CYS A 55 4.81 -1.66 8.50
C CYS A 55 3.97 -2.88 8.87
N GLU A 56 4.56 -4.07 8.93
CA GLU A 56 3.85 -5.30 9.29
C GLU A 56 3.25 -5.22 10.70
N LYS A 57 4.02 -4.73 11.67
CA LYS A 57 3.56 -4.52 13.05
C LYS A 57 2.55 -3.38 13.14
N GLY A 58 2.75 -2.31 12.38
CA GLY A 58 1.85 -1.17 12.31
C GLY A 58 0.47 -1.56 11.77
N LEU A 59 0.41 -2.36 10.70
CA LEU A 59 -0.85 -2.84 10.12
C LEU A 59 -1.61 -3.81 11.02
N LYS A 60 -0.96 -4.38 12.04
CA LYS A 60 -1.61 -5.17 13.11
C LYS A 60 -2.16 -4.31 14.25
N SER A 61 -1.86 -3.01 14.27
CA SER A 61 -2.35 -2.08 15.28
C SER A 61 -3.67 -1.46 14.86
N ARG A 62 -4.73 -1.69 15.63
CA ARG A 62 -6.05 -1.09 15.40
C ARG A 62 -5.98 0.44 15.28
N LYS A 63 -5.22 1.11 16.15
CA LYS A 63 -5.05 2.57 16.13
C LYS A 63 -4.45 3.08 14.81
N VAL A 64 -3.50 2.32 14.25
CA VAL A 64 -2.88 2.67 12.97
C VAL A 64 -3.86 2.46 11.83
N VAL A 65 -4.57 1.33 11.82
CA VAL A 65 -5.59 1.04 10.79
C VAL A 65 -6.71 2.07 10.82
N GLU A 66 -7.19 2.45 12.01
CA GLU A 66 -8.19 3.52 12.19
C GLU A 66 -7.69 4.84 11.61
N TYR A 67 -6.45 5.24 11.91
CA TYR A 67 -5.86 6.43 11.32
C TYR A 67 -5.74 6.35 9.79
N LEU A 68 -5.35 5.20 9.24
CA LEU A 68 -5.19 5.02 7.79
C LEU A 68 -6.53 4.91 7.05
N SER A 69 -7.59 4.50 7.74
CA SER A 69 -8.90 4.19 7.13
C SER A 69 -9.51 5.37 6.38
N GLN A 70 -9.26 6.60 6.83
CA GLN A 70 -9.69 7.83 6.15
C GLN A 70 -9.13 7.99 4.72
N TYR A 71 -8.08 7.24 4.38
CA TYR A 71 -7.43 7.28 3.07
C TYR A 71 -7.67 6.00 2.24
N PHE A 72 -8.49 5.07 2.73
CA PHE A 72 -8.86 3.90 1.95
C PHE A 72 -9.69 4.30 0.74
N ARG A 73 -9.56 3.51 -0.33
CA ARG A 73 -10.34 3.64 -1.58
C ARG A 73 -11.23 2.43 -1.84
N ARG A 74 -11.17 1.46 -0.93
CA ARG A 74 -11.78 0.14 -1.00
C ARG A 74 -12.01 -0.31 0.43
N ASP A 75 -13.07 -1.08 0.60
CA ASP A 75 -13.37 -1.72 1.87
C ASP A 75 -12.20 -2.58 2.34
N PHE A 76 -11.88 -2.46 3.61
CA PHE A 76 -10.79 -3.17 4.26
C PHE A 76 -11.31 -3.87 5.52
N GLN A 77 -11.24 -5.20 5.54
CA GLN A 77 -11.58 -5.98 6.71
C GLN A 77 -10.35 -6.18 7.59
N PHE A 78 -10.45 -5.75 8.85
CA PHE A 78 -9.44 -5.96 9.87
C PHE A 78 -10.05 -6.71 11.05
N ILE A 79 -9.67 -7.99 11.21
CA ILE A 79 -10.23 -8.89 12.22
C ILE A 79 -11.78 -8.94 12.08
N ASN A 80 -12.52 -8.39 13.04
CA ASN A 80 -13.97 -8.36 13.08
C ASN A 80 -14.54 -6.97 12.73
N THR A 81 -13.71 -6.05 12.23
CA THR A 81 -14.09 -4.68 11.90
C THR A 81 -13.96 -4.46 10.40
N LEU A 82 -15.02 -3.94 9.78
CA LEU A 82 -15.04 -3.52 8.39
C LEU A 82 -14.83 -2.01 8.31
N PHE A 83 -13.76 -1.58 7.66
CA PHE A 83 -13.51 -0.17 7.33
C PHE A 83 -14.02 0.09 5.92
N ILE A 84 -15.00 0.99 5.79
CA ILE A 84 -15.58 1.41 4.52
C ILE A 84 -14.73 2.56 3.97
N GLY A 85 -14.31 2.46 2.71
CA GLY A 85 -13.44 3.45 2.06
C GLY A 85 -13.87 3.80 0.64
#